data_AF-A0A7J8CEL1-F1
#
_entry.id   AF-A0A7J8CEL1-F1
#
_cell.length_a   1.000
_cell.length_b   1.000
_cell.length_c   1.000
_cell.angle_alpha   90.00
_cell.angle_beta   90.00
_cell.angle_gamma   90.00
#
_symmetry.space_group_name_H-M   'P 1'
#
loop_
_entity.id
_entity.type
_entity.pdbx_description
1 polymer ?
#
loop_
_entity_poly.entity_id
_entity_poly.type
_entity_poly.pdbx_seq_one_letter_code
_entity_poly.pdbx_strand_id
1 'polypeptide(L)'
;MLLLLLPLLWAGSLAQDGRYQLTVQESVTVQEGLCISVPCAFSFPVSTWTNASPSRGYWFQEGAREQQDVLVATNNLDRVMQEDTQG
;
A
#
# COMPACT_ATOMS: atom_id res chain seq x y z
N MET A 1 -39.98 7.45 -4.09
CA MET A 1 -38.71 7.98 -3.51
C MET A 1 -37.62 6.91 -3.36
N LEU A 2 -37.95 5.64 -3.09
CA LEU A 2 -36.97 4.54 -2.99
C LEU A 2 -36.28 4.15 -4.32
N LEU A 3 -36.96 4.36 -5.45
CA LEU A 3 -36.45 4.03 -6.81
C LEU A 3 -35.19 4.80 -7.21
N LEU A 4 -34.94 5.97 -6.61
CA LEU A 4 -33.76 6.79 -6.90
C LEU A 4 -32.48 6.31 -6.18
N LEU A 5 -32.60 5.36 -5.24
CA LEU A 5 -31.47 4.81 -4.49
C LEU A 5 -30.85 3.57 -5.14
N LEU A 6 -31.57 2.91 -6.07
CA LEU A 6 -31.06 1.74 -6.80
C LEU A 6 -29.73 1.97 -7.55
N PRO A 7 -29.49 3.13 -8.21
CA PRO A 7 -28.21 3.40 -8.87
C PRO A 7 -27.02 3.48 -7.90
N LEU A 8 -27.25 3.90 -6.66
CA LEU A 8 -26.20 4.00 -5.62
C LEU A 8 -25.73 2.63 -5.15
N LEU A 9 -26.56 1.59 -5.31
CA LEU A 9 -26.19 0.20 -5.01
C LEU A 9 -25.34 -0.43 -6.12
N TRP A 10 -25.37 0.14 -7.34
CA TRP A 10 -24.62 -0.34 -8.51
C TRP A 10 -23.36 0.47 -8.77
N ALA A 11 -23.30 1.70 -8.28
CA ALA A 11 -22.03 2.40 -8.13
C ALA A 11 -21.20 1.60 -7.12
N GLY A 12 -20.15 0.92 -7.59
CA GLY A 12 -19.13 0.35 -6.72
C GLY A 12 -18.57 1.42 -5.77
N SER A 13 -17.71 1.01 -4.84
CA SER A 13 -17.09 1.97 -3.91
C SER A 13 -16.46 3.14 -4.67
N LEU A 14 -17.02 4.34 -4.53
CA LEU A 14 -16.49 5.60 -5.08
C LEU A 14 -15.06 5.91 -4.59
N ALA A 15 -14.57 5.16 -3.60
CA ALA A 15 -13.24 5.32 -3.03
C ALA A 15 -12.12 4.63 -3.83
N GLN A 16 -12.43 3.72 -4.75
CA GLN A 16 -11.41 3.04 -5.56
C GLN A 16 -11.21 3.74 -6.92
N ASP A 17 -10.09 4.45 -7.07
CA ASP A 17 -9.64 4.96 -8.37
C ASP A 17 -8.91 3.84 -9.13
N GLY A 18 -9.56 3.27 -10.15
CA GLY A 18 -9.03 2.14 -10.93
C GLY A 18 -7.74 2.42 -11.72
N ARG A 19 -7.27 3.67 -11.74
CA ARG A 19 -5.95 4.02 -12.29
C ARG A 19 -4.80 3.66 -11.33
N TYR A 20 -5.11 3.35 -10.07
CA TYR A 20 -4.18 2.82 -9.09
C TYR A 20 -4.44 1.33 -8.91
N GLN A 21 -3.42 0.51 -9.11
CA GLN A 21 -3.53 -0.94 -8.96
C GLN A 21 -2.32 -1.48 -8.19
N LEU A 22 -2.57 -2.53 -7.40
CA LEU A 22 -1.57 -3.25 -6.62
C LEU A 22 -1.79 -4.74 -6.83
N THR A 23 -0.72 -5.44 -7.21
CA THR A 23 -0.68 -6.90 -7.35
C THR A 23 0.40 -7.41 -6.40
N VAL A 24 -0.02 -8.20 -5.41
CA VAL A 24 0.85 -8.79 -4.39
C VAL A 24 0.39 -10.23 -4.14
N GLN A 25 1.30 -11.11 -3.70
CA GLN A 25 0.90 -12.43 -3.23
C GLN A 25 0.04 -12.30 -1.95
N GLU A 26 -1.11 -12.96 -1.94
CA GLU A 26 -2.06 -12.93 -0.81
C GLU A 26 -1.47 -13.55 0.46
N SER A 27 -0.65 -14.58 0.31
CA SER A 27 0.06 -15.20 1.42
C SER A 27 1.45 -15.64 1.00
N VAL A 28 2.40 -15.50 1.92
CA VAL A 28 3.77 -15.97 1.80
C VAL A 28 4.13 -16.68 3.10
N THR A 29 4.91 -17.75 3.01
CA THR A 29 5.36 -18.51 4.18
C THR A 29 6.87 -18.62 4.18
N VAL A 30 7.48 -18.48 5.36
CA VAL A 30 8.92 -18.58 5.56
C VAL A 30 9.18 -19.28 6.90
N GLN A 31 10.29 -19.98 7.02
CA GLN A 31 10.72 -20.53 8.31
C GLN A 31 11.32 -19.43 9.18
N GLU A 32 11.19 -19.57 10.50
CA GLU A 32 11.81 -18.66 11.45
C GLU A 32 13.34 -18.58 11.21
N GLY A 33 13.87 -17.35 11.22
CA GLY A 33 15.30 -17.08 11.00
C GLY A 33 15.75 -17.02 9.52
N LEU A 34 14.84 -17.21 8.54
CA LEU A 34 15.17 -17.07 7.11
C LEU A 34 14.59 -15.78 6.51
N CYS A 35 15.27 -15.29 5.46
CA CYS A 35 14.79 -14.18 4.65
C CYS A 35 13.77 -14.65 3.60
N ILE A 36 12.80 -13.78 3.28
CA ILE A 36 11.87 -13.98 2.17
C ILE A 36 11.83 -12.75 1.28
N SER A 37 11.50 -12.96 0.01
CA SER A 37 11.13 -11.90 -0.93
C SER A 37 9.63 -11.98 -1.17
N VAL A 38 8.94 -10.86 -0.98
CA VAL A 38 7.50 -10.73 -1.24
C VAL A 38 7.30 -10.01 -2.57
N PRO A 39 6.90 -10.72 -3.65
CA PRO A 39 6.68 -10.09 -4.94
C PRO A 39 5.50 -9.13 -4.89
N CYS A 40 5.75 -7.89 -5.32
CA CYS A 40 4.76 -6.83 -5.35
C CYS A 40 4.98 -5.96 -6.60
N ALA A 41 3.89 -5.62 -7.29
CA ALA A 41 3.88 -4.72 -8.43
C ALA A 41 2.71 -3.74 -8.29
N PHE A 42 2.91 -2.50 -8.71
CA PHE A 42 1.87 -1.48 -8.67
C PHE A 42 1.90 -0.61 -9.92
N SER A 43 0.76 0.00 -10.23
CA SER A 43 0.61 0.99 -11.28
C SER A 43 -0.17 2.18 -10.78
N PHE A 44 0.13 3.36 -11.32
CA PHE A 44 -0.48 4.63 -10.94
C PHE A 44 -0.44 5.60 -12.13
N PRO A 45 -1.27 6.67 -12.14
CA PRO A 45 -1.27 7.64 -13.23
C PRO A 45 0.10 8.33 -13.37
N VAL A 46 0.68 8.29 -14.56
CA VAL A 46 1.98 8.97 -14.85
C VAL A 46 1.93 10.47 -14.55
N SER A 47 0.75 11.11 -14.66
CA SER A 47 0.57 12.53 -14.37
C SER A 47 0.89 12.92 -12.92
N THR A 48 0.92 11.98 -11.98
CA THR A 48 1.29 12.26 -10.58
C THR A 48 2.77 12.08 -10.31
N TRP A 49 3.54 11.57 -11.29
CA TRP A 49 4.97 11.34 -11.16
C TRP A 49 5.79 12.58 -11.53
N THR A 50 6.88 12.82 -10.80
CA THR A 50 7.90 13.79 -11.17
C THR A 50 9.29 13.16 -11.06
N ASN A 51 10.18 13.43 -12.02
CA ASN A 51 11.57 12.97 -11.97
C ASN A 51 12.33 13.42 -10.71
N ALA A 52 11.87 14.49 -10.06
CA ALA A 52 12.50 15.06 -8.88
C ALA A 52 12.22 14.27 -7.58
N SER A 53 11.24 13.35 -7.58
CA SER A 53 10.85 12.59 -6.39
C SER A 53 10.80 11.09 -6.69
N PRO A 54 11.76 10.28 -6.19
CA PRO A 54 11.70 8.83 -6.34
C PRO A 54 10.45 8.27 -5.65
N SER A 55 9.94 7.15 -6.15
CA SER A 55 8.82 6.45 -5.53
C SER A 55 9.24 5.89 -4.17
N ARG A 56 8.51 6.29 -3.13
CA ARG A 56 8.69 5.80 -1.75
C ARG A 56 7.57 4.83 -1.43
N GLY A 57 7.93 3.61 -1.03
CA GLY A 57 7.03 2.55 -0.63
C GLY A 57 7.07 2.33 0.88
N TYR A 58 5.91 1.98 1.44
CA TYR A 58 5.72 1.74 2.86
C TYR A 58 4.87 0.48 3.02
N TRP A 59 5.30 -0.41 3.90
CA TRP A 59 4.55 -1.58 4.31
C TRP A 59 4.10 -1.39 5.76
N PHE A 60 2.84 -1.68 6.03
CA PHE A 60 2.24 -1.58 7.35
C PHE A 60 1.65 -2.92 7.75
N GLN A 61 1.53 -3.14 9.06
CA GLN A 61 0.70 -4.23 9.57
C GLN A 61 -0.77 -3.94 9.27
N GLU A 62 -1.56 -4.99 9.03
CA GLU A 62 -3.01 -4.83 8.84
C GLU A 62 -3.65 -4.13 10.06
N GLY A 63 -4.52 -3.15 9.80
CA GLY A 63 -5.16 -2.34 10.83
C GLY A 63 -4.36 -1.12 11.31
N ALA A 64 -3.16 -0.91 10.76
CA ALA A 64 -2.31 0.22 11.11
C ALA A 64 -2.87 1.57 10.61
N ARG A 65 -2.66 2.62 11.40
CA ARG A 65 -2.87 4.03 11.07
C ARG A 65 -1.60 4.57 10.43
N GLU A 66 -1.71 4.97 9.15
CA GLU A 66 -0.59 5.42 8.30
C GLU A 66 0.36 6.47 8.92
N GLN A 67 -0.13 7.27 9.87
CA GLN A 67 0.60 8.38 10.48
C GLN A 67 1.13 8.09 11.89
N GLN A 68 0.67 7.01 12.53
CA GLN A 68 0.95 6.73 13.95
C GLN A 68 1.68 5.41 14.15
N ASP A 69 1.52 4.46 13.22
CA ASP A 69 1.93 3.09 13.45
C ASP A 69 3.25 2.74 12.75
N VAL A 70 3.93 1.74 13.31
CA VAL A 70 5.27 1.31 12.92
C VAL A 70 5.25 0.65 11.54
N LEU A 71 6.22 1.03 10.71
CA LEU A 71 6.44 0.44 9.39
C LEU A 71 7.09 -0.94 9.53
N VAL A 72 6.60 -1.94 8.79
CA VAL A 72 7.26 -3.26 8.72
C VAL A 72 8.38 -3.29 7.68
N ALA A 73 8.31 -2.44 6.65
CA ALA A 73 9.38 -2.23 5.68
C ALA A 73 9.19 -0.90 4.92
N THR A 74 10.28 -0.25 4.53
CA THR A 74 10.25 0.93 3.65
C THR A 74 11.54 1.07 2.86
N ASN A 75 11.46 1.68 1.68
CA ASN A 75 12.64 2.14 0.93
C ASN A 75 12.98 3.62 1.22
N ASN A 76 12.26 4.28 2.14
CA ASN A 76 12.52 5.66 2.53
C ASN A 76 13.49 5.74 3.71
N LEU A 77 14.75 6.06 3.43
CA LEU A 77 15.81 6.17 4.43
C LEU A 77 15.52 7.23 5.51
N ASP A 78 14.82 8.31 5.16
CA ASP A 78 14.46 9.38 6.09
C ASP A 78 13.56 8.87 7.23
N ARG A 79 12.74 7.85 6.95
CA ARG A 79 11.81 7.23 7.92
C ARG A 79 12.45 6.11 8.74
N VAL A 80 13.48 5.43 8.20
CA VAL A 80 14.24 4.39 8.92
C VAL A 80 15.14 5.00 9.99
N MET A 81 15.62 6.24 9.80
CA MET A 81 16.47 6.92 10.78
C MET A 81 15.74 7.30 12.10
N GLN A 82 14.43 7.07 12.22
CA GLN A 82 13.61 7.50 13.36
C GLN A 82 13.24 6.36 14.34
N GLU A 83 14.19 5.47 14.66
CA GLU A 83 14.16 4.36 15.65
C GLU A 83 13.64 2.97 15.19
N ASP A 84 14.57 2.02 15.26
CA ASP A 84 14.44 0.62 15.73
C ASP A 84 13.53 -0.39 15.02
N THR A 85 13.74 -0.61 13.72
CA THR A 85 13.46 -1.92 13.10
C THR A 85 14.51 -2.25 12.04
N GLN A 86 15.75 -2.41 12.46
CA GLN A 86 16.73 -3.18 11.69
C GLN A 86 16.56 -4.65 12.09
N GLY A 87 15.99 -5.45 11.18
CA GLY A 87 15.95 -6.90 11.31
C GLY A 87 17.33 -7.54 11.24
#